data_AF-A0A920ERP8-F1
#
_entry.id   AF-A0A920ERP8-F1
#
_cell.length_a   1.000
_cell.length_b   1.000
_cell.length_c   1.000
_cell.angle_alpha   90.00
_cell.angle_beta   90.00
_cell.angle_gamma   90.00
#
_symmetry.space_group_name_H-M   'P 1'
#
loop_
_entity.id
_entity.type
_entity.pdbx_description
1 polymer ?
#
loop_
_entity_poly.entity_id
_entity_poly.type
_entity_poly.pdbx_seq_one_letter_code
_entity_poly.pdbx_strand_id
1 'polypeptide(L)'
;MLRGGLGAFLYLEVLDASFSFDGVIGAFALTTNILLIAIGLGIGAMYVRSMTIMLVERGTLAEFRYLEHGAFYSIFALSVIMFLQSLFHVPELITGSIGFSLIGFAFYQSIQHNKNEAAVKTAEGIQK
;
A
#
# COMPACT_ATOMS: atom_id res chain seq x y z
N MET A 1 -12.92 -5.97 -29.70
CA MET A 1 -11.81 -6.32 -28.79
C MET A 1 -10.67 -5.27 -28.73
N LEU A 2 -10.81 -4.02 -29.21
CA LEU A 2 -9.78 -2.97 -29.02
C LEU A 2 -10.40 -1.56 -28.86
N ARG A 3 -11.12 -1.31 -27.76
CA ARG A 3 -11.64 0.05 -27.44
C ARG A 3 -11.32 0.54 -26.03
N GLY A 4 -10.65 -0.27 -25.21
CA GLY A 4 -10.22 0.13 -23.87
C GLY A 4 -8.73 0.51 -23.75
N GLY A 5 -7.88 0.15 -24.73
CA GLY A 5 -6.42 0.18 -24.54
C GLY A 5 -5.84 1.56 -24.23
N LEU A 6 -6.19 2.57 -25.03
CA LEU A 6 -5.60 3.90 -24.89
C LEU A 6 -6.18 4.69 -23.70
N GLY A 7 -7.50 4.56 -23.46
CA GLY A 7 -8.16 5.17 -22.31
C GLY A 7 -7.79 4.52 -20.98
N ALA A 8 -7.68 3.19 -20.92
CA ALA A 8 -7.23 2.48 -19.72
C ALA A 8 -5.74 2.75 -19.43
N PHE A 9 -4.89 2.84 -20.47
CA PHE A 9 -3.48 3.22 -20.29
C PHE A 9 -3.35 4.63 -19.68
N LEU A 10 -4.04 5.62 -20.25
CA LEU A 10 -4.06 6.98 -19.71
C LEU A 10 -4.62 7.02 -18.28
N TYR A 11 -5.66 6.23 -17.99
CA TYR A 11 -6.22 6.14 -16.64
C TYR A 11 -5.21 5.58 -15.62
N LEU A 12 -4.51 4.49 -15.96
CA LEU A 12 -3.52 3.88 -15.08
C LEU A 12 -2.32 4.79 -14.86
N GLU A 13 -1.83 5.48 -15.89
CA GLU A 13 -0.74 6.45 -15.77
C GLU A 13 -1.14 7.66 -14.91
N VAL A 14 -2.36 8.19 -15.06
CA VAL A 14 -2.84 9.30 -14.23
C VAL A 14 -2.99 8.86 -12.77
N LEU A 15 -3.43 7.63 -12.53
CA LEU A 15 -3.58 7.08 -11.18
C LEU A 15 -2.20 6.88 -10.52
N ASP A 16 -1.22 6.33 -11.24
CA ASP A 16 0.16 6.18 -10.78
C ASP A 16 0.85 7.53 -10.55
N ALA A 17 0.66 8.48 -11.47
CA ALA A 17 1.19 9.84 -11.35
C ALA A 17 0.62 10.59 -10.14
N SER A 18 -0.68 10.45 -9.87
CA SER A 18 -1.36 11.07 -8.72
C SER A 18 -0.84 10.53 -7.39
N PHE A 19 -0.61 9.21 -7.29
CA PHE A 19 -0.01 8.60 -6.11
C PHE A 19 1.47 8.96 -5.94
N SER A 20 2.21 9.16 -7.04
CA SER A 20 3.59 9.65 -6.96
C SER A 20 3.66 11.12 -6.50
N PHE A 21 2.67 11.94 -6.90
CA PHE A 21 2.62 13.37 -6.58
C PHE A 21 2.35 13.61 -5.09
N ASP A 22 1.46 12.83 -4.49
CA ASP A 22 1.20 12.86 -3.04
C ASP A 22 2.48 12.59 -2.23
N GLY A 23 3.35 11.70 -2.72
CA GLY A 23 4.68 11.46 -2.14
C GLY A 23 5.62 12.66 -2.16
N VAL A 24 5.57 13.49 -3.20
CA VAL A 24 6.34 14.74 -3.29
C VAL A 24 5.80 15.79 -2.32
N ILE A 25 4.46 15.94 -2.27
CA ILE A 25 3.80 16.90 -1.38
C ILE A 25 4.05 16.53 0.10
N GLY A 26 3.97 15.26 0.46
CA GLY A 26 4.31 14.79 1.80
C GLY A 26 5.79 15.00 2.15
N ALA A 27 6.72 14.86 1.19
CA ALA A 27 8.13 15.13 1.43
C ALA A 27 8.40 16.63 1.71
N PHE A 28 7.63 17.54 1.11
CA PHE A 28 7.69 18.97 1.38
C PHE A 28 7.25 19.35 2.81
N ALA A 29 6.44 18.52 3.47
CA ALA A 29 6.09 18.71 4.88
C ALA A 29 7.30 18.50 5.83
N LEU A 30 8.31 17.72 5.40
CA LEU A 30 9.51 17.44 6.19
C LEU A 30 10.68 18.36 5.86
N THR A 31 10.86 18.74 4.60
CA THR A 31 11.98 19.58 4.16
C THR A 31 11.65 20.36 2.90
N THR A 32 12.24 21.54 2.74
CA THR A 32 12.13 22.35 1.52
C THR A 32 13.30 22.14 0.55
N ASN A 33 14.29 21.31 0.93
CA ASN A 33 15.43 21.03 0.06
C ASN A 33 15.06 20.02 -1.03
N ILE A 34 14.84 20.55 -2.24
CA ILE A 34 14.44 19.78 -3.43
C ILE A 34 15.41 18.63 -3.74
N LEU A 35 16.72 18.80 -3.50
CA LEU A 35 17.70 17.73 -3.76
C LEU A 35 17.51 16.56 -2.80
N LEU A 36 17.22 16.83 -1.53
CA LEU A 36 16.99 15.79 -0.53
C LEU A 36 15.70 15.02 -0.82
N ILE A 37 14.64 15.72 -1.22
CA ILE A 37 13.38 15.13 -1.68
C ILE A 37 13.62 14.25 -2.90
N ALA A 38 14.32 14.75 -3.92
CA ALA A 38 14.58 14.02 -5.16
C ALA A 38 15.38 12.73 -4.93
N ILE A 39 16.41 12.79 -4.08
CA ILE A 39 17.19 11.60 -3.71
C ILE A 39 16.33 10.60 -2.92
N GLY A 40 15.59 11.08 -1.92
CA GLY A 40 14.74 10.22 -1.08
C GLY A 40 13.64 9.51 -1.89
N LEU A 41 12.93 10.27 -2.73
CA LEU A 41 11.90 9.72 -3.62
C LEU A 41 12.51 8.83 -4.70
N GLY A 42 13.68 9.17 -5.26
CA GLY A 42 14.36 8.34 -6.25
C GLY A 42 14.74 6.96 -5.69
N ILE A 43 15.27 6.91 -4.47
CA ILE A 43 15.57 5.67 -3.76
C ILE A 43 14.27 4.93 -3.41
N GLY A 44 13.27 5.64 -2.86
CA GLY A 44 11.98 5.07 -2.47
C GLY A 44 11.23 4.44 -3.65
N ALA A 45 11.17 5.13 -4.79
CA ALA A 45 10.53 4.64 -6.01
C ALA A 45 11.19 3.37 -6.54
N MET A 46 12.53 3.32 -6.57
CA MET A 46 13.25 2.11 -6.97
C MET A 46 13.04 0.95 -5.98
N TYR A 47 12.97 1.22 -4.67
CA TYR A 47 12.70 0.20 -3.66
C TYR A 47 11.29 -0.38 -3.78
N VAL A 48 10.26 0.47 -3.84
CA VAL A 48 8.86 0.04 -3.98
C VAL A 48 8.66 -0.73 -5.28
N ARG A 49 9.26 -0.26 -6.39
CA ARG A 49 9.23 -0.96 -7.68
C ARG A 49 9.87 -2.35 -7.61
N SER A 50 11.02 -2.47 -6.95
CA SER A 50 11.68 -3.77 -6.78
C SER A 50 10.84 -4.72 -5.91
N MET A 51 10.21 -4.19 -4.85
CA MET A 51 9.32 -4.95 -3.98
C MET A 51 8.10 -5.49 -4.75
N THR A 52 7.44 -4.66 -5.57
CA THR A 52 6.27 -5.10 -6.33
C THR A 52 6.63 -6.18 -7.36
N ILE A 53 7.77 -6.04 -8.07
CA ILE A 53 8.27 -7.07 -8.99
C ILE A 53 8.52 -8.39 -8.23
N MET A 54 9.24 -8.34 -7.10
CA MET A 54 9.51 -9.52 -6.27
C MET A 54 8.22 -10.21 -5.79
N LEU A 55 7.23 -9.43 -5.35
CA LEU A 55 5.95 -9.96 -4.85
C LEU A 55 5.11 -10.59 -5.98
N VAL A 56 5.16 -10.03 -7.19
CA VAL A 56 4.51 -10.58 -8.37
C VAL A 56 5.18 -11.89 -8.80
N GLU A 57 6.50 -11.92 -8.87
CA GLU A 57 7.26 -13.12 -9.27
C GLU A 57 7.09 -14.29 -8.30
N ARG A 58 7.04 -14.01 -6.99
CA ARG A 58 6.88 -15.04 -5.95
C ARG A 58 5.44 -15.52 -5.77
N GLY A 59 4.45 -14.88 -6.40
CA GLY A 59 3.03 -15.23 -6.23
C GLY A 59 2.50 -15.09 -4.80
N THR A 60 3.27 -14.49 -3.88
CA THR A 60 2.94 -14.39 -2.45
C THR A 60 1.76 -13.47 -2.16
N LEU A 61 1.31 -12.67 -3.14
CA LEU A 61 0.10 -11.84 -3.02
C LEU A 61 -1.16 -12.68 -2.76
N ALA A 62 -1.22 -13.91 -3.29
CA ALA A 62 -2.38 -14.80 -3.15
C ALA A 62 -2.43 -15.54 -1.80
N GLU A 63 -1.34 -15.52 -1.02
CA GLU A 63 -1.23 -16.21 0.27
C GLU A 63 -1.76 -15.34 1.44
N PHE A 64 -1.87 -14.02 1.25
CA PHE A 64 -2.33 -13.08 2.29
C PHE A 64 -3.81 -12.71 2.15
N ARG A 65 -4.70 -13.65 2.51
CA ARG A 65 -6.16 -13.48 2.35
C ARG A 65 -6.75 -12.26 3.08
N TYR A 66 -6.19 -11.85 4.21
CA TYR A 66 -6.73 -10.74 5.00
C TYR A 66 -6.13 -9.37 4.62
N LEU A 67 -5.07 -9.36 3.81
CA LEU A 67 -4.39 -8.12 3.41
C LEU A 67 -5.19 -7.32 2.38
N GLU A 68 -5.90 -8.00 1.47
CA GLU A 68 -6.74 -7.36 0.46
C GLU A 68 -7.87 -6.54 1.11
N HIS A 69 -8.59 -7.13 2.06
CA HIS A 69 -9.64 -6.42 2.80
C HIS A 69 -9.08 -5.30 3.66
N GLY A 70 -7.94 -5.52 4.33
CA GLY A 70 -7.24 -4.48 5.08
C GLY A 70 -6.88 -3.27 4.23
N ALA A 71 -6.41 -3.49 3.01
CA ALA A 71 -6.11 -2.43 2.05
C ALA A 71 -7.37 -1.64 1.65
N PHE A 72 -8.47 -2.33 1.34
CA PHE A 72 -9.74 -1.65 1.02
C PHE A 72 -10.31 -0.82 2.17
N TYR A 73 -10.28 -1.33 3.41
CA TYR A 73 -10.70 -0.56 4.59
C TYR A 73 -9.80 0.67 4.83
N SER A 74 -8.51 0.54 4.54
CA SER A 74 -7.55 1.64 4.68
C SER A 74 -7.81 2.75 3.67
N ILE A 75 -8.07 2.40 2.40
CA ILE A 75 -8.43 3.38 1.35
C ILE A 75 -9.73 4.09 1.70
N PHE A 76 -10.75 3.36 2.18
CA PHE A 76 -12.01 3.96 2.61
C PHE A 76 -11.81 4.93 3.78
N ALA A 77 -11.11 4.52 4.84
CA ALA A 77 -10.81 5.38 5.97
C ALA A 77 -10.01 6.63 5.56
N LEU A 78 -9.01 6.47 4.70
CA LEU A 78 -8.19 7.57 4.20
C LEU A 78 -9.02 8.59 3.41
N SER A 79 -9.90 8.13 2.51
CA SER A 79 -10.77 9.02 1.74
C SER A 79 -11.71 9.84 2.63
N VAL A 80 -12.25 9.25 3.70
CA VAL A 80 -13.06 9.96 4.70
C VAL A 80 -12.21 10.99 5.44
N ILE A 81 -11.00 10.63 5.88
CA ILE A 81 -10.11 11.56 6.59
C ILE A 81 -9.70 12.73 5.70
N MET A 82 -9.33 12.48 4.43
CA MET A 82 -8.98 13.53 3.47
C MET A 82 -10.18 14.45 3.17
N PHE A 83 -11.39 13.91 3.12
CA PHE A 83 -12.60 14.72 3.00
C PHE A 83 -12.80 15.63 4.24
N LEU A 84 -12.62 15.09 5.45
CA LEU A 84 -12.68 15.87 6.69
C LEU A 84 -11.56 16.91 6.78
N GLN A 85 -10.38 16.61 6.25
CA GLN A 85 -9.24 17.53 6.22
C GLN A 85 -9.53 18.81 5.40
N SER A 86 -10.46 18.74 4.43
CA SER A 86 -10.92 19.94 3.70
C SER A 86 -11.74 20.89 4.57
N LEU A 87 -12.29 20.44 5.70
CA LEU A 87 -13.12 21.22 6.61
C LEU A 87 -12.35 21.64 7.88
N PHE A 88 -11.39 20.83 8.32
CA PHE A 88 -10.57 21.05 9.51
C PHE A 88 -9.10 20.72 9.25
N HIS A 89 -8.17 21.49 9.81
CA HIS A 89 -6.75 21.17 9.70
C HIS A 89 -6.42 19.93 10.53
N VAL A 90 -6.30 18.78 9.87
CA VAL A 90 -5.86 17.52 10.47
C VAL A 90 -4.36 17.34 10.21
N PRO A 91 -3.53 17.11 11.23
CA PRO A 91 -2.12 16.80 11.05
C PRO A 91 -1.92 15.52 10.21
N GLU A 92 -1.04 15.61 9.21
CA GLU A 92 -0.68 14.50 8.32
C GLU A 92 -0.17 13.26 9.05
N LEU A 93 0.55 13.47 10.17
CA LEU A 93 0.98 12.41 11.07
C LEU A 93 -0.19 11.55 11.58
N ILE A 94 -1.33 12.17 11.92
CA ILE A 94 -2.50 11.47 12.42
C ILE A 94 -3.15 10.70 11.28
N THR A 95 -3.36 11.34 10.12
CA THR A 95 -3.91 10.72 8.92
C THR A 95 -3.10 9.51 8.48
N GLY A 96 -1.77 9.65 8.39
CA GLY A 96 -0.85 8.57 8.03
C GLY A 96 -0.80 7.46 9.07
N SER A 97 -0.86 7.80 10.37
CA SER A 97 -0.86 6.80 11.45
C SER A 97 -2.08 5.89 11.43
N ILE A 98 -3.26 6.40 11.06
CA ILE A 98 -4.49 5.62 10.97
C ILE A 98 -4.38 4.61 9.83
N GLY A 99 -3.95 5.05 8.64
CA GLY A 99 -3.72 4.16 7.50
C GLY A 99 -2.67 3.09 7.81
N PHE A 100 -1.53 3.49 8.38
CA PHE A 100 -0.48 2.56 8.80
C PHE A 100 -0.98 1.53 9.82
N SER A 101 -1.79 1.96 10.79
CA SER A 101 -2.33 1.06 11.82
C SER A 101 -3.30 0.04 11.23
N LEU A 102 -4.17 0.43 10.29
CA LEU A 102 -5.12 -0.47 9.64
C LEU A 102 -4.41 -1.52 8.77
N ILE A 103 -3.46 -1.09 7.93
CA ILE A 103 -2.67 -1.99 7.08
C ILE A 103 -1.80 -2.89 7.96
N GLY A 104 -1.13 -2.34 8.97
CA GLY A 104 -0.28 -3.09 9.89
C GLY A 104 -1.05 -4.14 10.68
N PHE A 105 -2.26 -3.82 11.15
CA PHE A 105 -3.13 -4.77 11.82
C PHE A 105 -3.58 -5.89 10.88
N ALA A 106 -4.01 -5.55 9.66
CA ALA A 106 -4.41 -6.55 8.66
C ALA A 106 -3.24 -7.47 8.27
N PHE A 107 -2.04 -6.91 8.13
CA PHE A 107 -0.82 -7.65 7.85
C PHE A 107 -0.44 -8.60 8.99
N TYR A 108 -0.50 -8.13 10.25
CA TYR A 108 -0.26 -8.95 11.43
C TYR A 108 -1.23 -10.13 11.51
N GLN A 109 -2.53 -9.86 11.31
CA GLN A 109 -3.57 -10.89 11.29
C GLN A 109 -3.33 -11.90 10.15
N SER A 110 -2.91 -11.44 8.98
CA SER A 110 -2.63 -12.32 7.85
C SER A 110 -1.41 -13.21 8.07
N ILE A 111 -0.34 -12.72 8.72
CA ILE A 111 0.81 -13.54 9.11
C ILE A 111 0.39 -14.58 10.15
N GLN A 112 -0.37 -14.18 11.16
CA GLN A 112 -0.81 -15.09 12.22
C GLN A 112 -1.69 -16.22 11.65
N HIS A 113 -2.56 -15.90 10.70
CA HIS A 113 -3.38 -16.89 10.00
C HIS A 113 -2.53 -17.85 9.17
N ASN A 114 -1.56 -17.34 8.39
CA ASN A 114 -0.66 -18.19 7.60
C ASN A 114 0.21 -19.12 8.48
N LYS A 115 0.66 -18.63 9.64
CA LYS A 115 1.38 -19.45 10.63
C LYS A 115 0.49 -20.53 11.26
N ASN A 116 -0.78 -20.23 11.49
CA ASN A 116 -1.74 -21.19 12.04
C ASN A 116 -2.12 -22.26 11.01
N GLU A 117 -2.30 -21.90 9.74
CA GLU A 117 -2.53 -22.88 8.66
C GLU A 117 -1.30 -23.75 8.38
N ALA A 118 -0.09 -23.20 8.47
CA ALA A 118 1.14 -23.99 8.40
C ALA A 118 1.26 -24.99 9.55
N ALA A 119 0.86 -24.60 10.78
CA ALA A 119 0.84 -25.50 11.93
C ALA A 119 -0.20 -26.64 11.80
N VAL A 120 -1.36 -26.36 11.19
CA VAL A 120 -2.40 -27.38 10.90
C VAL A 120 -1.93 -28.35 9.81
N LYS A 121 -1.26 -27.88 8.74
CA LYS A 121 -0.68 -28.75 7.70
C LYS A 121 0.45 -29.66 8.23
N THR A 122 1.24 -29.20 9.23
CA THR A 122 2.23 -30.06 9.91
C THR A 122 1.56 -31.12 10.81
N ALA A 123 0.40 -30.83 11.40
CA ALA A 123 -0.34 -31.80 12.21
C ALA A 123 -1.03 -32.88 11.36
N GLU A 124 -1.54 -32.55 10.18
CA GLU A 124 -2.16 -33.53 9.25
C GLU A 124 -1.13 -34.39 8.49
N GLY A 125 0.11 -33.92 8.35
CA GLY A 125 1.21 -34.65 7.69
C GLY A 125 1.83 -35.81 8.49
N ILE A 126 1.42 -36.03 9.74
CA ILE A 126 1.92 -37.12 10.60
C ILE A 126 0.99 -38.35 10.58
N GLN A 127 -0.17 -38.27 9.90
CA GLN A 127 -1.17 -39.36 9.87
C GLN A 127 -1.30 -40.05 8.50
N LYS A 128 -0.20 -40.20 7.75
CA LYS A 128 -0.08 -41.20 6.68
C LYS A 128 1.21 -41.99 6.81
#